data_AF-A0AAW0IBS3-F1
#
_entry.id   AF-A0AAW0IBS3-F1
#
_cell.length_a   1.000
_cell.length_b   1.000
_cell.length_c   1.000
_cell.angle_alpha   90.00
_cell.angle_beta   90.00
_cell.angle_gamma   90.00
#
_symmetry.space_group_name_H-M   'P 1'
#
loop_
_entity.id
_entity.type
_entity.pdbx_description
1 polymer ?
#
loop_
_entity_poly.entity_id
_entity_poly.type
_entity_poly.pdbx_seq_one_letter_code
_entity_poly.pdbx_strand_id
1 'polypeptide(L)'
;MGLGDCHDPHGVEDVCVAGAVQNFTSQLVHYREGSADRRYNMTEALLFLSHFMGDIHQPMHVGFTSDEGGNTINLRWFRHKSNLHHVWDREIVLTALSDYYEKDMDLLQKDIEGNFTDGIWSSDVSSWEHCDDILSCVTKWAVESINIACKWGYKGVDPGTTLADDYFDSRMPIVMKRIAQGGVRLAMILNRLFGDTDEGFAIAT
;
A
#
# COMPACT_ATOMS: atom_id res chain seq x y z
N MET A 1 -13.09 -0.14 -7.93
CA MET A 1 -12.37 0.99 -8.52
C MET A 1 -12.54 0.87 -10.03
N GLY A 2 -13.51 1.59 -10.59
CA GLY A 2 -13.67 1.74 -12.04
C GLY A 2 -12.78 2.87 -12.57
N LEU A 3 -12.71 3.00 -13.90
CA LEU A 3 -11.90 4.01 -14.61
C LEU A 3 -12.21 5.48 -14.22
N GLY A 4 -13.27 5.74 -13.44
CA GLY A 4 -13.67 7.08 -12.98
C GLY A 4 -13.63 7.30 -11.47
N ASP A 5 -13.07 6.36 -10.68
CA ASP A 5 -13.00 6.47 -9.21
C ASP A 5 -11.72 7.16 -8.72
N CYS A 6 -10.77 7.46 -9.61
CA CYS A 6 -9.52 8.15 -9.29
C CYS A 6 -9.63 9.63 -9.66
N HIS A 7 -10.01 10.47 -8.71
CA HIS A 7 -10.12 11.91 -8.92
C HIS A 7 -9.94 12.69 -7.62
N ASP A 8 -9.62 13.98 -7.74
CA ASP A 8 -9.62 14.90 -6.59
C ASP A 8 -11.05 15.32 -6.18
N PRO A 9 -11.25 16.07 -5.08
CA PRO A 9 -12.57 16.55 -4.68
C PRO A 9 -13.26 17.48 -5.70
N HIS A 10 -12.54 17.96 -6.71
CA HIS A 10 -13.05 18.81 -7.79
C HIS A 10 -13.34 18.03 -9.07
N GLY A 11 -13.11 16.71 -9.08
CA GLY A 11 -13.36 15.83 -10.23
C GLY A 11 -12.23 15.83 -11.26
N VAL A 12 -11.02 16.30 -10.91
CA VAL A 12 -9.84 16.18 -11.77
C VAL A 12 -9.38 14.73 -11.75
N GLU A 13 -9.45 14.07 -12.92
CA GLU A 13 -9.08 12.67 -13.10
C GLU A 13 -7.59 12.41 -12.78
N ASP A 14 -7.28 11.17 -12.41
CA ASP A 14 -5.95 10.65 -12.08
C ASP A 14 -5.25 11.26 -10.85
N VAL A 15 -5.92 12.17 -10.13
CA VAL A 15 -5.43 12.73 -8.86
C VAL A 15 -5.80 11.80 -7.70
N CYS A 16 -5.19 10.62 -7.68
CA CYS A 16 -5.25 9.67 -6.56
C CYS A 16 -3.98 8.82 -6.50
N VAL A 17 -3.84 7.97 -5.47
CA VAL A 17 -2.65 7.11 -5.30
C VAL A 17 -2.40 6.18 -6.49
N ALA A 18 -3.46 5.67 -7.14
CA ALA A 18 -3.34 4.83 -8.33
C ALA A 18 -2.75 5.60 -9.52
N GLY A 19 -3.27 6.80 -9.80
CA GLY A 19 -2.74 7.67 -10.85
C GLY A 19 -1.31 8.13 -10.55
N ALA A 20 -0.98 8.39 -9.27
CA ALA A 20 0.37 8.74 -8.86
C ALA A 20 1.38 7.60 -9.12
N VAL A 21 1.05 6.35 -8.77
CA VAL A 21 1.91 5.19 -9.07
C VAL A 21 2.17 5.07 -10.58
N GLN A 22 1.14 5.25 -11.41
CA GLN A 22 1.29 5.19 -12.86
C GLN A 22 2.16 6.33 -13.41
N ASN A 23 1.93 7.56 -12.93
CA ASN A 23 2.67 8.74 -13.33
C ASN A 23 4.17 8.60 -13.01
N PHE A 24 4.52 8.30 -11.75
CA PHE A 24 5.92 8.19 -11.35
C PHE A 24 6.61 6.96 -11.94
N THR A 25 5.87 5.88 -12.21
CA THR A 25 6.41 4.77 -12.99
C THR A 25 6.76 5.21 -14.41
N SER A 26 5.85 5.90 -15.09
CA SER A 26 6.06 6.41 -16.47
C SER A 26 7.24 7.37 -16.56
N GLN A 27 7.44 8.22 -15.55
CA GLN A 27 8.61 9.10 -15.46
C GLN A 27 9.92 8.31 -15.38
N LEU A 28 9.96 7.23 -14.59
CA LEU A 28 11.17 6.43 -14.38
C LEU A 28 11.54 5.53 -15.57
N VAL A 29 10.60 5.20 -16.46
CA VAL A 29 10.89 4.45 -17.70
C VAL A 29 11.96 5.17 -18.54
N HIS A 30 11.90 6.50 -18.59
CA HIS A 30 12.83 7.33 -19.38
C HIS A 30 14.19 7.55 -18.70
N TYR A 31 14.44 6.95 -17.52
CA TYR A 31 15.70 7.10 -16.81
C TYR A 31 16.89 6.61 -17.64
N ARG A 32 16.78 5.45 -18.30
CA ARG A 32 17.87 4.85 -19.09
C ARG A 32 18.14 5.59 -20.40
N GLU A 33 17.09 6.11 -21.03
CA GLU A 33 17.16 6.81 -22.32
C GLU A 33 17.70 8.25 -22.16
N GLY A 34 17.66 8.78 -20.94
CA GLY A 34 18.00 10.16 -20.63
C GLY A 34 16.81 11.08 -20.93
N SER A 35 16.13 11.52 -19.88
CA SER A 35 15.08 12.54 -20.00
C SER A 35 15.68 13.87 -20.46
N ALA A 36 15.25 14.37 -21.63
CA ALA A 36 15.51 15.75 -22.05
C ALA A 36 14.61 16.77 -21.30
N ASP A 37 13.59 16.30 -20.59
CA ASP A 37 12.69 17.15 -19.81
C ASP A 37 13.29 17.45 -18.43
N ARG A 38 13.71 18.70 -18.24
CA ARG A 38 14.29 19.19 -16.97
C ARG A 38 13.26 19.27 -15.84
N ARG A 39 11.97 19.06 -16.12
CA ARG A 39 10.90 19.08 -15.10
C ARG A 39 10.79 17.80 -14.31
N TYR A 40 11.28 16.67 -14.84
CA TYR A 40 11.25 15.39 -14.12
C TYR A 40 12.50 15.21 -13.28
N ASN A 41 12.29 15.20 -11.96
CA ASN A 41 13.33 14.84 -11.00
C ASN A 41 13.21 13.34 -10.69
N MET A 42 14.14 12.54 -11.23
CA MET A 42 14.12 11.08 -11.07
C MET A 42 14.30 10.64 -9.61
N THR A 43 14.93 11.46 -8.77
CA THR A 43 14.99 11.23 -7.32
C THR A 43 13.61 11.37 -6.69
N GLU A 44 12.86 12.43 -7.04
CA GLU A 44 11.49 12.60 -6.56
C GLU A 44 10.60 11.47 -7.07
N ALA A 45 10.69 11.10 -8.35
CA ALA A 45 9.90 10.02 -8.92
C ALA A 45 10.13 8.68 -8.20
N LEU A 46 11.38 8.34 -7.88
CA LEU A 46 11.70 7.13 -7.12
C LEU A 46 11.12 7.15 -5.70
N LEU A 47 11.25 8.29 -4.99
CA LEU A 47 10.72 8.45 -3.65
C LEU A 47 9.19 8.37 -3.63
N PHE A 48 8.53 9.08 -4.54
CA PHE A 48 7.08 9.06 -4.67
C PHE A 48 6.55 7.68 -5.05
N LEU A 49 7.17 7.01 -6.04
CA LEU A 49 6.77 5.64 -6.39
C LEU A 49 6.88 4.71 -5.19
N SER A 50 8.00 4.77 -4.47
CA SER A 50 8.23 3.92 -3.29
C SER A 50 7.19 4.17 -2.20
N HIS A 51 6.87 5.44 -1.93
CA HIS A 51 5.88 5.85 -0.94
C HIS A 51 4.46 5.43 -1.34
N PHE A 52 4.04 5.75 -2.57
CA PHE A 52 2.69 5.46 -3.03
C PHE A 52 2.44 3.96 -3.25
N MET A 53 3.49 3.17 -3.51
CA MET A 53 3.40 1.72 -3.46
C MET A 53 3.14 1.19 -2.05
N GLY A 54 3.63 1.85 -0.99
CA GLY A 54 3.22 1.57 0.39
C GLY A 54 1.75 1.94 0.61
N ASP A 55 1.39 3.18 0.26
CA ASP A 55 0.05 3.74 0.51
C ASP A 55 -1.06 2.96 -0.19
N ILE A 56 -0.90 2.57 -1.45
CA ILE A 56 -1.93 1.80 -2.16
C ILE A 56 -2.18 0.44 -1.50
N HIS A 57 -1.23 -0.07 -0.73
CA HIS A 57 -1.38 -1.31 0.03
C HIS A 57 -1.99 -1.11 1.42
N GLN A 58 -2.04 0.12 1.95
CA GLN A 58 -2.72 0.47 3.19
C GLN A 58 -4.24 0.50 2.93
N PRO A 59 -5.03 -0.44 3.50
CA PRO A 59 -6.46 -0.55 3.19
C PRO A 59 -7.25 0.76 3.35
N MET A 60 -6.97 1.52 4.40
CA MET A 60 -7.70 2.75 4.72
C MET A 60 -7.31 3.94 3.83
N HIS A 61 -6.19 3.88 3.09
CA HIS A 61 -5.88 4.84 2.01
C HIS A 61 -6.76 4.64 0.77
N VAL A 62 -7.44 3.49 0.66
CA VAL A 62 -8.45 3.20 -0.37
C VAL A 62 -9.82 3.01 0.29
N GLY A 63 -10.10 3.84 1.31
CA GLY A 63 -11.33 3.83 2.10
C GLY A 63 -12.46 4.70 1.51
N PHE A 64 -13.45 5.04 2.34
CA PHE A 64 -14.59 5.85 1.89
C PHE A 64 -14.28 7.35 1.96
N THR A 65 -14.77 8.09 0.97
CA THR A 65 -14.63 9.56 0.96
C THR A 65 -15.38 10.23 2.11
N SER A 66 -16.54 9.68 2.51
CA SER A 66 -17.40 10.26 3.54
C SER A 66 -16.78 10.32 4.95
N ASP A 67 -15.78 9.48 5.20
CA ASP A 67 -15.08 9.43 6.48
C ASP A 67 -13.57 9.69 6.34
N GLU A 68 -13.16 10.21 5.18
CA GLU A 68 -11.76 10.51 4.85
C GLU A 68 -10.85 9.28 5.06
N GLY A 69 -11.31 8.10 4.62
CA GLY A 69 -10.61 6.84 4.82
C GLY A 69 -10.52 6.45 6.29
N GLY A 70 -11.58 6.70 7.07
CA GLY A 70 -11.64 6.43 8.50
C GLY A 70 -10.97 7.48 9.41
N ASN A 71 -10.46 8.59 8.87
CA ASN A 71 -9.89 9.68 9.67
C ASN A 71 -10.94 10.33 10.59
N THR A 72 -12.20 10.44 10.14
CA THR A 72 -13.27 11.04 10.95
C THR A 72 -13.90 10.05 11.95
N ILE A 73 -13.55 8.77 11.87
CA ILE A 73 -13.99 7.72 12.81
C ILE A 73 -13.09 7.76 14.04
N ASN A 74 -13.38 8.71 14.93
CA ASN A 74 -12.69 8.85 16.21
C ASN A 74 -13.01 7.68 17.14
N LEU A 75 -11.99 7.11 17.76
CA LEU A 75 -12.11 5.94 18.64
C LEU A 75 -10.99 5.92 19.69
N ARG A 76 -10.89 4.84 20.45
CA ARG A 76 -9.74 4.58 21.31
C ARG A 76 -8.98 3.34 20.82
N TRP A 77 -7.67 3.43 20.76
CA TRP A 77 -6.79 2.28 20.62
C TRP A 77 -6.25 1.97 22.01
N PHE A 78 -6.65 0.85 22.58
CA PHE A 78 -6.43 0.52 23.98
C PHE A 78 -6.75 1.71 24.91
N ARG A 79 -5.73 2.28 25.54
CA ARG A 79 -5.87 3.32 26.56
C ARG A 79 -5.80 4.73 26.00
N HIS A 80 -5.40 4.97 24.75
CA HIS A 80 -5.29 6.31 24.17
C HIS A 80 -6.32 6.58 23.07
N LYS A 81 -6.55 7.87 22.79
CA LYS A 81 -7.42 8.31 21.70
C LYS A 81 -6.69 8.12 20.37
N SER A 82 -7.42 7.70 19.34
CA SER A 82 -6.93 7.55 17.96
C SER A 82 -8.11 7.75 16.98
N ASN A 83 -7.88 7.49 15.71
CA ASN A 83 -8.93 7.33 14.69
C ASN A 83 -8.69 6.03 13.91
N LEU A 84 -9.69 5.54 13.18
CA LEU A 84 -9.59 4.27 12.47
C LEU A 84 -8.46 4.26 11.43
N HIS A 85 -8.26 5.37 10.72
CA HIS A 85 -7.16 5.48 9.74
C HIS A 85 -5.79 5.27 10.39
N HIS A 86 -5.51 6.01 11.46
CA HIS A 86 -4.26 5.96 12.21
C HIS A 86 -4.04 4.58 12.88
N VAL A 87 -5.11 3.87 13.22
CA VAL A 87 -5.00 2.48 13.70
C VAL A 87 -4.34 1.57 12.67
N TRP A 88 -4.72 1.71 11.40
CA TRP A 88 -4.18 0.91 10.30
C TRP A 88 -2.82 1.41 9.80
N ASP A 89 -2.57 2.72 9.82
CA ASP A 89 -1.25 3.28 9.46
C ASP A 89 -0.15 2.87 10.44
N ARG A 90 -0.49 2.83 11.73
CA ARG A 90 0.54 2.90 12.77
C ARG A 90 0.26 2.07 14.00
N GLU A 91 -0.94 2.15 14.57
CA GLU A 91 -1.17 1.58 15.91
C GLU A 91 -1.01 0.06 15.94
N ILE A 92 -1.53 -0.66 14.94
CA ILE A 92 -1.35 -2.12 14.84
C ILE A 92 0.15 -2.47 14.75
N VAL A 93 0.91 -1.75 13.94
CA VAL A 93 2.36 -2.00 13.78
C VAL A 93 3.11 -1.71 15.09
N LEU A 94 2.81 -0.58 15.75
CA LEU A 94 3.45 -0.22 17.01
C LEU A 94 3.12 -1.18 18.16
N THR A 95 1.88 -1.66 18.23
CA THR A 95 1.49 -2.67 19.21
C THR A 95 2.25 -3.97 18.94
N ALA A 96 2.30 -4.45 17.69
CA ALA A 96 3.05 -5.66 17.35
C ALA A 96 4.55 -5.53 17.69
N LEU A 97 5.17 -4.40 17.35
CA LEU A 97 6.56 -4.10 17.69
C LEU A 97 6.81 -4.17 19.20
N SER A 98 5.93 -3.54 19.99
CA SER A 98 6.04 -3.52 21.44
C SER A 98 5.87 -4.92 22.06
N ASP A 99 4.91 -5.69 21.56
CA ASP A 99 4.47 -6.93 22.21
C ASP A 99 5.33 -8.15 21.81
N TYR A 100 5.84 -8.17 20.57
CA TYR A 100 6.52 -9.35 20.02
C TYR A 100 7.99 -9.11 19.64
N TYR A 101 8.42 -7.86 19.45
CA TYR A 101 9.74 -7.56 18.86
C TYR A 101 10.56 -6.57 19.69
N GLU A 102 10.24 -6.34 20.96
CA GLU A 102 11.00 -5.42 21.85
C GLU A 102 11.18 -4.00 21.26
N LYS A 103 10.24 -3.57 20.41
CA LYS A 103 10.28 -2.31 19.63
C LYS A 103 11.39 -2.25 18.58
N ASP A 104 11.95 -3.39 18.19
CA ASP A 104 12.93 -3.52 17.13
C ASP A 104 12.25 -3.72 15.76
N MET A 105 12.41 -2.72 14.89
CA MET A 105 11.89 -2.74 13.53
C MET A 105 12.58 -3.79 12.65
N ASP A 106 13.88 -4.03 12.88
CA ASP A 106 14.66 -4.95 12.04
C ASP A 106 14.22 -6.40 12.31
N LEU A 107 13.82 -6.73 13.54
CA LEU A 107 13.26 -8.04 13.87
C LEU A 107 11.91 -8.26 13.21
N LEU A 108 11.00 -7.27 13.27
CA LEU A 108 9.72 -7.35 12.57
C LEU A 108 9.92 -7.50 11.05
N GLN A 109 10.82 -6.70 10.47
CA GLN A 109 11.13 -6.78 9.04
C GLN A 109 11.64 -8.18 8.66
N LYS A 110 12.59 -8.73 9.42
CA LYS A 110 13.12 -10.08 9.17
C LYS A 110 12.07 -11.16 9.26
N ASP A 111 11.11 -11.03 10.18
CA ASP A 111 10.03 -12.00 10.32
C ASP A 111 9.03 -11.91 9.14
N ILE A 112 8.72 -10.71 8.67
CA ILE A 112 7.95 -10.50 7.44
C ILE A 112 8.68 -11.11 6.24
N GLU A 113 9.99 -10.86 6.12
CA GLU A 113 10.84 -11.41 5.05
C GLU A 113 10.89 -12.93 5.06
N GLY A 114 11.10 -13.54 6.23
CA GLY A 114 11.06 -14.99 6.39
C GLY A 114 9.71 -15.58 5.98
N ASN A 115 8.60 -14.91 6.29
CA ASN A 115 7.26 -15.38 5.97
C ASN A 115 6.98 -15.46 4.46
N PHE A 116 7.51 -14.54 3.65
CA PHE A 116 7.36 -14.62 2.18
C PHE A 116 8.51 -15.33 1.47
N THR A 117 9.65 -15.57 2.13
CA THR A 117 10.76 -16.32 1.54
C THR A 117 10.55 -17.83 1.68
N ASP A 118 10.40 -18.32 2.91
CA ASP A 118 10.30 -19.75 3.21
C ASP A 118 9.08 -20.10 4.10
N GLY A 119 8.30 -19.11 4.50
CA GLY A 119 7.17 -19.26 5.43
C GLY A 119 5.80 -19.36 4.76
N ILE A 120 4.78 -18.89 5.49
CA ILE A 120 3.36 -19.07 5.16
C ILE A 120 2.90 -18.37 3.87
N TRP A 121 3.69 -17.43 3.34
CA TRP A 121 3.39 -16.70 2.12
C TRP A 121 4.32 -17.05 0.95
N SER A 122 5.30 -17.94 1.15
CA SER A 122 6.24 -18.35 0.09
C SER A 122 5.54 -18.79 -1.20
N SER A 123 4.46 -19.57 -1.10
CA SER A 123 3.67 -19.98 -2.27
C SER A 123 2.87 -18.86 -2.93
N ASP A 124 2.57 -17.79 -2.19
CA ASP A 124 1.76 -16.67 -2.67
C ASP A 124 2.60 -15.66 -3.48
N VAL A 125 3.92 -15.57 -3.27
CA VAL A 125 4.80 -14.53 -3.85
C VAL A 125 4.70 -14.46 -5.37
N SER A 126 4.75 -15.60 -6.05
CA SER A 126 4.60 -15.66 -7.52
C SER A 126 3.31 -14.99 -8.03
N SER A 127 2.22 -15.07 -7.26
CA SER A 127 0.95 -14.42 -7.59
C SER A 127 0.94 -12.92 -7.29
N TRP A 128 1.79 -12.47 -6.36
CA TRP A 128 1.95 -11.04 -6.03
C TRP A 128 2.81 -10.32 -7.06
N GLU A 129 3.83 -11.00 -7.59
CA GLU A 129 4.73 -10.53 -8.65
C GLU A 129 4.12 -10.66 -10.06
N HIS A 130 3.05 -11.44 -10.21
CA HIS A 130 2.39 -11.54 -11.50
C HIS A 130 1.61 -10.25 -11.82
N CYS A 131 2.12 -9.54 -12.82
CA CYS A 131 1.58 -8.30 -13.32
C CYS A 131 1.85 -8.18 -14.82
N ASP A 132 0.83 -8.18 -15.68
CA ASP A 132 1.05 -8.06 -17.13
C ASP A 132 1.14 -6.58 -17.56
N ASP A 133 0.28 -5.74 -16.99
CA ASP A 133 0.16 -4.31 -17.27
C ASP A 133 0.02 -3.53 -15.97
N ILE A 134 0.81 -2.46 -15.79
CA ILE A 134 0.83 -1.66 -14.55
C ILE A 134 -0.55 -1.08 -14.26
N LEU A 135 -1.25 -0.55 -15.25
CA LEU A 135 -2.54 0.10 -15.05
C LEU A 135 -3.54 -0.90 -14.44
N SER A 136 -3.59 -2.10 -14.99
CA SER A 136 -4.40 -3.21 -14.50
C SER A 136 -3.98 -3.66 -13.10
N CYS A 137 -2.68 -3.74 -12.83
CA CYS A 137 -2.16 -4.18 -11.53
C CYS A 137 -2.42 -3.18 -10.41
N VAL A 138 -2.18 -1.88 -10.65
CA VAL A 138 -2.47 -0.81 -9.69
C VAL A 138 -3.95 -0.82 -9.32
N THR A 139 -4.83 -0.97 -10.31
CA THR A 139 -6.28 -1.12 -10.08
C THR A 139 -6.59 -2.35 -9.23
N LYS A 140 -5.96 -3.50 -9.52
CA LYS A 140 -6.08 -4.72 -8.71
C LYS A 140 -5.66 -4.49 -7.26
N TRP A 141 -4.53 -3.82 -7.01
CA TRP A 141 -4.03 -3.56 -5.66
C TRP A 141 -4.92 -2.62 -4.87
N ALA A 142 -5.47 -1.59 -5.53
CA ALA A 142 -6.48 -0.72 -4.93
C ALA A 142 -7.77 -1.48 -4.60
N VAL A 143 -8.23 -2.36 -5.50
CA VAL A 143 -9.40 -3.25 -5.27
C VAL A 143 -9.17 -4.20 -4.10
N GLU A 144 -7.97 -4.76 -3.95
CA GLU A 144 -7.59 -5.55 -2.77
C GLU A 144 -7.71 -4.71 -1.49
N SER A 145 -7.17 -3.47 -1.50
CA SER A 145 -7.20 -2.56 -0.34
C SER A 145 -8.63 -2.18 0.08
N ILE A 146 -9.51 -1.77 -0.83
CA ILE A 146 -10.92 -1.46 -0.48
C ILE A 146 -11.67 -2.69 0.02
N ASN A 147 -11.41 -3.88 -0.56
CA ASN A 147 -12.02 -5.12 -0.08
C ASN A 147 -11.59 -5.44 1.37
N ILE A 148 -10.32 -5.19 1.70
CA ILE A 148 -9.81 -5.35 3.07
C ILE A 148 -10.39 -4.27 3.99
N ALA A 149 -10.46 -3.02 3.56
CA ALA A 149 -11.04 -1.94 4.33
C ALA A 149 -12.50 -2.27 4.72
N CYS A 150 -13.32 -2.70 3.76
CA CYS A 150 -14.70 -3.12 3.99
C CYS A 150 -14.81 -4.35 4.91
N LYS A 151 -14.01 -5.40 4.64
CA LYS A 151 -14.13 -6.69 5.33
C LYS A 151 -13.52 -6.67 6.74
N TRP A 152 -12.46 -5.90 6.95
CA TRP A 152 -11.63 -5.96 8.14
C TRP A 152 -11.45 -4.61 8.84
N GLY A 153 -11.32 -3.52 8.07
CA GLY A 153 -11.19 -2.15 8.56
C GLY A 153 -12.44 -1.66 9.28
N TYR A 154 -13.48 -1.34 8.50
CA TYR A 154 -14.75 -0.82 9.02
C TYR A 154 -15.58 -1.86 9.77
N LYS A 155 -15.33 -3.15 9.54
CA LYS A 155 -16.18 -4.23 10.07
C LYS A 155 -16.14 -4.29 11.59
N GLY A 156 -17.27 -3.94 12.21
CA GLY A 156 -17.46 -4.01 13.66
C GLY A 156 -16.87 -2.81 14.41
N VAL A 157 -16.62 -1.69 13.71
CA VAL A 157 -16.12 -0.45 14.31
C VAL A 157 -17.21 0.61 14.30
N ASP A 158 -17.60 1.06 15.49
CA ASP A 158 -18.47 2.24 15.66
C ASP A 158 -17.66 3.41 16.23
N PRO A 159 -17.95 4.66 15.85
CA PRO A 159 -17.32 5.84 16.44
C PRO A 159 -17.43 5.86 17.97
N GLY A 160 -16.35 6.22 18.65
CA GLY A 160 -16.25 6.30 20.11
C GLY A 160 -15.98 4.98 20.83
N THR A 161 -15.95 3.86 20.11
CA THR A 161 -15.61 2.55 20.68
C THR A 161 -14.13 2.43 21.04
N THR A 162 -13.78 1.39 21.80
CA THR A 162 -12.39 1.03 22.10
C THR A 162 -12.04 -0.24 21.34
N LEU A 163 -11.02 -0.16 20.49
CA LEU A 163 -10.39 -1.30 19.86
C LEU A 163 -9.19 -1.75 20.70
N ALA A 164 -9.08 -3.05 20.94
CA ALA A 164 -8.05 -3.67 21.78
C ALA A 164 -7.69 -5.06 21.19
N ASP A 165 -7.36 -6.03 22.04
CA ASP A 165 -6.83 -7.36 21.67
C ASP A 165 -7.63 -8.05 20.55
N ASP A 166 -8.97 -8.16 20.67
CA ASP A 166 -9.80 -8.84 19.66
C ASP A 166 -9.64 -8.24 18.25
N TYR A 167 -9.52 -6.91 18.15
CA TYR A 167 -9.31 -6.23 16.88
C TYR A 167 -7.86 -6.34 16.44
N PHE A 168 -6.92 -6.18 17.36
CA PHE A 168 -5.49 -6.29 17.10
C PHE A 168 -5.11 -7.68 16.55
N ASP A 169 -5.41 -8.74 17.29
CA ASP A 169 -5.01 -10.12 16.98
C ASP A 169 -5.54 -10.58 15.62
N SER A 170 -6.76 -10.17 15.29
CA SER A 170 -7.42 -10.56 14.04
C SER A 170 -7.00 -9.74 12.82
N ARG A 171 -6.49 -8.51 13.00
CA ARG A 171 -6.09 -7.62 11.88
C ARG A 171 -4.57 -7.53 11.70
N MET A 172 -3.78 -7.80 12.73
CA MET A 172 -2.32 -7.77 12.66
C MET A 172 -1.76 -8.62 11.49
N PRO A 173 -2.18 -9.90 11.29
CA PRO A 173 -1.67 -10.69 10.17
C PRO A 173 -1.99 -10.10 8.79
N ILE A 174 -3.08 -9.34 8.68
CA ILE A 174 -3.49 -8.68 7.44
C ILE A 174 -2.59 -7.49 7.15
N VAL A 175 -2.32 -6.66 8.17
CA VAL A 175 -1.39 -5.53 8.07
C VAL A 175 -0.01 -6.02 7.65
N MET A 176 0.53 -7.07 8.29
CA MET A 176 1.83 -7.63 7.94
C MET A 176 1.86 -8.19 6.51
N LYS A 177 0.77 -8.84 6.07
CA LYS A 177 0.64 -9.30 4.68
C LYS A 177 0.65 -8.14 3.68
N ARG A 178 0.00 -7.01 3.98
CA ARG A 178 -0.01 -5.83 3.10
C ARG A 178 1.35 -5.15 3.02
N ILE A 179 2.10 -5.11 4.13
CA ILE A 179 3.49 -4.64 4.12
C ILE A 179 4.35 -5.52 3.22
N ALA A 180 4.25 -6.86 3.35
CA ALA A 180 4.97 -7.80 2.50
C ALA A 180 4.62 -7.62 1.01
N GLN A 181 3.33 -7.53 0.68
CA GLN A 181 2.86 -7.33 -0.69
C GLN A 181 3.36 -6.02 -1.29
N GLY A 182 3.34 -4.92 -0.52
CA GLY A 182 3.87 -3.63 -0.96
C GLY A 182 5.36 -3.69 -1.31
N GLY A 183 6.16 -4.34 -0.44
CA GLY A 183 7.59 -4.53 -0.68
C GLY A 183 7.90 -5.39 -1.91
N VAL A 184 7.27 -6.56 -2.02
CA VAL A 184 7.45 -7.48 -3.17
C VAL A 184 7.06 -6.80 -4.48
N ARG A 185 5.91 -6.11 -4.51
CA ARG A 185 5.41 -5.45 -5.73
C ARG A 185 6.25 -4.23 -6.10
N LEU A 186 6.74 -3.46 -5.13
CA LEU A 186 7.68 -2.37 -5.39
C LEU A 186 8.98 -2.90 -6.01
N ALA A 187 9.56 -3.94 -5.43
CA ALA A 187 10.77 -4.58 -5.98
C ALA A 187 10.53 -5.09 -7.41
N MET A 188 9.40 -5.74 -7.67
CA MET A 188 8.99 -6.18 -9.00
C MET A 188 8.93 -5.01 -10.00
N ILE A 189 8.30 -3.88 -9.66
CA ILE A 189 8.24 -2.70 -10.56
C ILE A 189 9.64 -2.15 -10.81
N LEU A 190 10.45 -1.92 -9.76
CA LEU A 190 11.79 -1.34 -9.90
C LEU A 190 12.72 -2.24 -10.72
N ASN A 191 12.65 -3.57 -10.51
CA ASN A 191 13.42 -4.53 -11.29
C ASN A 191 13.04 -4.49 -12.78
N ARG A 192 11.75 -4.31 -13.12
CA ARG A 192 11.31 -4.14 -14.51
C ARG A 192 11.75 -2.81 -15.11
N LEU A 193 11.73 -1.73 -14.33
CA LEU A 193 12.14 -0.40 -14.79
C LEU A 193 13.64 -0.31 -15.06
N PHE A 194 14.46 -0.99 -14.25
CA PHE A 194 15.92 -0.83 -14.28
C PHE A 194 16.69 -2.08 -14.74
N GLY A 195 16.03 -3.23 -14.92
CA GLY A 195 16.64 -4.47 -15.41
C GLY A 195 17.07 -4.40 -16.88
N ASP A 196 18.00 -5.28 -17.28
CA ASP A 196 18.53 -5.36 -18.65
C ASP A 196 17.60 -6.15 -19.60
N THR A 197 16.78 -5.42 -20.38
CA THR A 197 16.09 -5.72 -21.69
C THR A 197 15.56 -7.17 -21.92
N ASP A 198 14.25 -7.43 -22.04
CA ASP A 198 13.41 -7.29 -23.26
C ASP A 198 11.89 -7.09 -22.97
N GLU A 199 11.49 -7.01 -21.70
CA GLU A 199 10.08 -6.84 -21.28
C GLU A 199 9.78 -5.37 -20.92
N GLY A 200 9.84 -4.49 -21.92
CA GLY A 200 9.41 -3.10 -21.74
C GLY A 200 7.90 -3.03 -21.47
N PHE A 201 7.48 -2.09 -20.61
CA PHE A 201 6.06 -1.82 -20.39
C PHE A 201 5.35 -1.53 -21.72
N ALA A 202 4.33 -2.33 -22.05
CA ALA A 202 3.30 -1.89 -22.96
C ALA A 202 2.42 -0.86 -22.23
N ILE A 203 2.88 0.39 -22.17
CA ILE A 203 2.02 1.50 -21.74
C ILE A 203 1.03 1.71 -22.90
N ALA A 204 -0.22 1.30 -22.72
CA ALA A 204 -1.26 1.59 -23.70
C ALA A 204 -1.37 3.12 -23.86
N THR A 205 -1.14 3.60 -25.08
CA THR A 205 -1.29 5.00 -25.50
C THR A 205 -2.76 5.42 -25.58
#